data_AF-A0A952HK11-F1
#
_entry.id   AF-A0A952HK11-F1
#
_cell.length_a   1.000
_cell.length_b   1.000
_cell.length_c   1.000
_cell.angle_alpha   90.00
_cell.angle_beta   90.00
_cell.angle_gamma   90.00
#
_symmetry.space_group_name_H-M   'P 1'
#
loop_
_entity.id
_entity.type
_entity.pdbx_description
1 polymer ?
#
loop_
_entity_poly.entity_id
_entity_poly.type
_entity_poly.pdbx_seq_one_letter_code
_entity_poly.pdbx_strand_id
1 'polypeptide(L)'
;DIDNNLESKIKKFLNLYDKDGIYKPFEEIYKKLKEGNKNKNKNILNILENILEEKKYIDLAKRLLTDNELLKHYKFFNAQQDIDEAIDHLYKIFTINYILFQIHNTLLERSIGDRWEEFIYKALEDWDKQNKKPLKNKIDFENRKINWEKLDENDIEFLATILLQFLLRKNPSPARIRRIWESTQEFFKEIEEKLLDVANIPDDRRSRLYWEWENEDINYEGEAVYNNLEFWIEKKKCYLITYDPELIEKKLKGENKELTLKLENGETVNLELQKAEIEYYKPYMSIIDPTPISWQFIIPAEYVPNLIKNTQTLYDEYFKYVYGKLPLHIGVIIQDYKQPLYIGINALRKIRRDIKGREKLWEKIEAKDFKKIFNDKLKKEKIEEHCNNPKEYYSLYFGDLRSGDYKFYIFPKDKEYQPYLLKSIDKFKDNEKDEKIKYIPNTFDFEFLDTSTRRNDIYYEESENCKRKADLKVNRPYNIEKHFNTFEKFKEAFKEGSSSSKLHNIINIFYEKASAEEELDDGTKKFLASVIINTLEPEKSEKVKTFIQSWLDFEDKNLTHQEIEKSISKEKIKMFIDMFEFWHKALKEV
;
A
#
# COMPACT_ATOMS: atom_id res chain seq x y z
N ASP A 1 12.57 43.93 -24.32
CA ASP A 1 13.56 44.58 -23.42
C ASP A 1 13.44 44.08 -22.00
N ILE A 2 14.56 44.01 -21.28
CA ILE A 2 14.56 43.75 -19.85
C ILE A 2 14.38 45.09 -19.13
N ASP A 3 13.23 45.28 -18.50
CA ASP A 3 12.95 46.42 -17.62
C ASP A 3 13.11 46.02 -16.14
N ASN A 4 13.09 47.02 -15.24
CA ASN A 4 13.24 46.78 -13.80
C ASN A 4 12.16 45.81 -13.23
N ASN A 5 10.99 45.74 -13.87
CA ASN A 5 9.91 44.85 -13.48
C ASN A 5 10.24 43.39 -13.83
N LEU A 6 10.71 43.14 -15.05
CA LEU A 6 11.14 41.82 -15.50
C LEU A 6 12.32 41.31 -14.67
N GLU A 7 13.30 42.16 -14.36
CA GLU A 7 14.42 41.77 -13.48
C GLU A 7 13.94 41.35 -12.09
N SER A 8 12.99 42.09 -11.51
CA SER A 8 12.39 41.74 -10.23
C SER A 8 11.70 40.37 -10.29
N LYS A 9 10.96 40.08 -11.37
CA LYS A 9 10.34 38.77 -11.60
C LYS A 9 11.37 37.66 -11.75
N ILE A 10 12.47 37.92 -12.45
CA ILE A 10 13.57 36.96 -12.65
C ILE A 10 14.25 36.61 -11.33
N LYS A 11 14.58 37.62 -10.52
CA LYS A 11 15.15 37.40 -9.19
C LYS A 11 14.21 36.59 -8.31
N LYS A 12 12.90 36.90 -8.34
CA LYS A 12 11.88 36.12 -7.62
C LYS A 12 11.83 34.66 -8.10
N PHE A 13 11.89 34.41 -9.41
CA PHE A 13 11.92 33.07 -9.98
C PHE A 13 13.17 32.29 -9.54
N LEU A 14 14.36 32.89 -9.64
CA LEU A 14 15.60 32.24 -9.27
C LEU A 14 15.70 32.02 -7.75
N ASN A 15 15.04 32.84 -6.94
CA ASN A 15 14.92 32.64 -5.49
C ASN A 15 14.04 31.43 -5.11
N LEU A 16 13.33 30.79 -6.06
CA LEU A 16 12.67 29.50 -5.84
C LEU A 16 13.65 28.32 -5.85
N TYR A 17 14.86 28.52 -6.38
CA TYR A 17 15.90 27.49 -6.45
C TYR A 17 16.80 27.53 -5.20
N ASP A 18 17.70 26.56 -5.11
CA ASP A 18 18.70 26.52 -4.05
C ASP A 18 19.54 27.81 -4.04
N LYS A 19 19.64 28.41 -2.85
CA LYS A 19 20.27 29.72 -2.68
C LYS A 19 21.74 29.68 -3.06
N ASP A 20 22.47 28.67 -2.61
CA ASP A 20 23.92 28.61 -2.78
C ASP A 20 24.32 28.01 -4.14
N GLY A 21 23.50 27.11 -4.68
CA GLY A 21 23.73 26.45 -5.95
C GLY A 21 23.31 27.24 -7.19
N ILE A 22 22.25 28.06 -7.10
CA ILE A 22 21.66 28.72 -8.29
C ILE A 22 21.49 30.23 -8.09
N TYR A 23 20.85 30.68 -7.00
CA TYR A 23 20.53 32.12 -6.86
C TYR A 23 21.77 32.99 -6.61
N LYS A 24 22.65 32.59 -5.69
CA LYS A 24 23.85 33.34 -5.35
C LYS A 24 24.85 33.44 -6.52
N PRO A 25 25.14 32.36 -7.27
CA PRO A 25 25.96 32.46 -8.49
C PRO A 25 25.38 33.43 -9.52
N PHE A 26 24.05 33.44 -9.70
CA PHE A 26 23.39 34.42 -10.56
C PHE A 26 23.59 35.85 -10.07
N GLU A 27 23.29 36.14 -8.80
CA GLU A 27 23.41 37.49 -8.24
C GLU A 27 24.85 38.02 -8.30
N GLU A 28 25.86 37.17 -8.07
CA GLU A 28 27.27 37.56 -8.16
C GLU A 28 27.64 38.03 -9.58
N ILE A 29 27.23 37.29 -10.61
CA ILE A 29 27.49 37.65 -12.01
C ILE A 29 26.63 38.84 -12.42
N TYR A 30 25.35 38.82 -12.08
CA TYR A 30 24.40 39.88 -12.37
C TYR A 30 24.90 41.22 -11.82
N LYS A 31 25.39 41.25 -10.57
CA LYS A 31 25.98 42.47 -9.98
C LYS A 31 27.28 42.86 -10.65
N LYS A 32 28.18 41.92 -10.94
CA LYS A 32 29.43 42.22 -11.68
C LYS A 32 29.13 42.88 -13.04
N LEU A 33 28.14 42.37 -13.78
CA LEU A 33 27.76 42.89 -15.10
C LEU A 33 26.93 44.18 -15.03
N LYS A 34 26.06 44.36 -14.03
CA LYS A 34 25.16 45.52 -13.92
C LYS A 34 25.71 46.67 -13.07
N GLU A 35 26.35 46.36 -11.93
CA GLU A 35 26.88 47.35 -10.98
C GLU A 35 28.34 47.73 -11.25
N GLY A 36 29.11 46.84 -11.91
CA GLY A 36 30.50 47.09 -12.33
C GLY A 36 30.66 48.27 -13.29
N ASN A 37 29.55 48.82 -13.80
CA ASN A 37 29.52 49.88 -14.80
C ASN A 37 29.55 51.31 -14.24
N LYS A 38 29.53 51.52 -12.92
CA LYS A 38 29.62 52.89 -12.37
C LYS A 38 31.05 53.40 -12.14
N ASN A 39 32.07 52.54 -12.22
CA ASN A 39 33.45 52.96 -11.98
C ASN A 39 34.46 52.20 -12.87
N LYS A 40 34.97 52.93 -13.88
CA LYS A 40 36.21 52.76 -14.66
C LYS A 40 36.17 51.90 -15.94
N ASN A 41 36.41 52.62 -17.04
CA ASN A 41 37.07 52.19 -18.27
C ASN A 41 38.29 51.28 -18.02
N LYS A 42 38.23 50.01 -18.46
CA LYS A 42 39.13 49.40 -19.47
C LYS A 42 38.90 47.89 -19.55
N ASN A 43 38.62 47.42 -20.77
CA ASN A 43 38.46 46.05 -21.22
C ASN A 43 37.27 45.26 -20.65
N ILE A 44 36.14 45.32 -21.36
CA ILE A 44 35.13 44.25 -21.40
C ILE A 44 35.81 42.88 -21.58
N LEU A 45 36.90 42.81 -22.36
CA LEU A 45 37.77 41.64 -22.52
C LEU A 45 38.34 41.13 -21.19
N ASN A 46 38.77 41.98 -20.27
CA ASN A 46 39.31 41.55 -18.97
C ASN A 46 38.19 41.09 -18.03
N ILE A 47 36.98 41.65 -18.15
CA ILE A 47 35.81 41.19 -17.39
C ILE A 47 35.37 39.82 -17.91
N LEU A 48 35.31 39.65 -19.24
CA LEU A 48 35.04 38.37 -19.88
C LEU A 48 36.14 37.35 -19.61
N GLU A 49 37.42 37.72 -19.68
CA GLU A 49 38.57 36.87 -19.34
C GLU A 49 38.56 36.47 -17.87
N ASN A 50 38.30 37.39 -16.93
CA ASN A 50 38.17 37.04 -15.50
C ASN A 50 36.97 36.12 -15.24
N ILE A 51 35.84 36.33 -15.92
CA ILE A 51 34.68 35.43 -15.86
C ILE A 51 35.02 34.08 -16.50
N LEU A 52 35.80 34.04 -17.58
CA LEU A 52 36.22 32.83 -18.29
C LEU A 52 37.39 32.11 -17.58
N GLU A 53 38.20 32.76 -16.76
CA GLU A 53 39.32 32.14 -16.03
C GLU A 53 38.86 31.36 -14.79
N GLU A 54 37.70 31.70 -14.22
CA GLU A 54 37.10 30.89 -13.18
C GLU A 54 36.62 29.55 -13.80
N LYS A 55 37.34 28.44 -13.53
CA LYS A 55 37.06 27.08 -14.09
C LYS A 55 35.59 26.62 -14.01
N LYS A 56 34.80 27.14 -13.07
CA LYS A 56 33.36 26.85 -12.93
C LYS A 56 32.49 27.53 -14.00
N TYR A 57 32.98 28.58 -14.64
CA TYR A 57 32.22 29.46 -15.54
C TYR A 57 32.39 29.14 -17.01
N ILE A 58 33.55 28.63 -17.43
CA ILE A 58 33.73 28.09 -18.80
C ILE A 58 32.70 27.00 -19.09
N ASP A 59 32.43 26.14 -18.10
CA ASP A 59 31.51 25.02 -18.23
C ASP A 59 30.04 25.49 -18.27
N LEU A 60 29.72 26.61 -17.61
CA LEU A 60 28.40 27.25 -17.65
C LEU A 60 28.23 28.05 -18.96
N ALA A 61 29.19 28.88 -19.35
CA ALA A 61 29.14 29.67 -20.59
C ALA A 61 29.09 28.80 -21.85
N LYS A 62 29.84 27.67 -21.89
CA LYS A 62 29.76 26.67 -22.96
C LYS A 62 28.41 25.95 -23.04
N ARG A 63 27.65 25.91 -21.94
CA ARG A 63 26.28 25.35 -21.89
C ARG A 63 25.19 26.39 -22.19
N LEU A 64 25.48 27.68 -22.00
CA LEU A 64 24.50 28.78 -22.06
C LEU A 64 24.42 29.50 -23.41
N LEU A 65 25.45 29.40 -24.25
CA LEU A 65 25.54 30.12 -25.52
C LEU A 65 26.02 29.15 -26.59
N THR A 66 25.24 28.97 -27.67
CA THR A 66 25.76 28.24 -28.83
C THR A 66 26.91 29.02 -29.46
N ASP A 67 27.92 28.34 -30.01
CA ASP A 67 29.09 28.99 -30.65
C ASP A 67 28.67 30.05 -31.70
N ASN A 68 27.52 29.85 -32.36
CA ASN A 68 26.95 30.78 -33.33
C ASN A 68 26.31 32.04 -32.72
N GLU A 69 25.67 31.95 -31.55
CA GLU A 69 25.09 33.11 -30.84
C GLU A 69 26.20 33.99 -30.25
N LEU A 70 27.23 33.37 -29.67
CA LEU A 70 28.46 34.05 -29.24
C LEU A 70 29.10 34.82 -30.41
N LEU A 71 29.19 34.23 -31.60
CA LEU A 71 29.76 34.89 -32.78
C LEU A 71 28.89 36.04 -33.30
N LYS A 72 27.56 35.91 -33.23
CA LYS A 72 26.59 36.94 -33.66
C LYS A 72 26.63 38.15 -32.71
N HIS A 73 26.69 37.90 -31.41
CA HIS A 73 26.85 38.93 -30.39
C HIS A 73 28.25 39.54 -30.42
N TYR A 74 29.31 38.76 -30.64
CA TYR A 74 30.67 39.27 -30.83
C TYR A 74 30.77 40.23 -32.02
N LYS A 75 30.06 39.96 -33.13
CA LYS A 75 29.95 40.89 -34.26
C LYS A 75 29.18 42.18 -33.92
N PHE A 76 28.16 42.11 -33.04
CA PHE A 76 27.48 43.29 -32.49
C PHE A 76 28.42 44.10 -31.58
N PHE A 77 29.19 43.43 -30.71
CA PHE A 77 30.18 44.05 -29.82
C PHE A 77 31.33 44.74 -30.56
N ASN A 78 31.82 44.15 -31.65
CA ASN A 78 32.83 44.77 -32.50
C ASN A 78 32.29 45.94 -33.35
N ALA A 79 30.97 46.07 -33.49
CA ALA A 79 30.33 47.15 -34.25
C ALA A 79 29.87 48.33 -33.36
N GLN A 80 29.86 48.15 -32.04
CA GLN A 80 29.46 49.15 -31.06
C GLN A 80 30.64 50.09 -30.72
N GLN A 81 30.44 51.41 -30.88
CA GLN A 81 31.41 52.42 -30.41
C GLN A 81 31.20 52.78 -28.93
N ASP A 82 30.06 52.40 -28.34
CA ASP A 82 29.69 52.71 -26.96
C ASP A 82 29.83 51.47 -26.05
N ILE A 83 30.72 51.58 -25.06
CA ILE A 83 31.03 50.52 -24.09
C ILE A 83 29.84 50.29 -23.14
N ASP A 84 29.05 51.32 -22.85
CA ASP A 84 27.94 51.23 -21.91
C ASP A 84 26.76 50.46 -22.52
N GLU A 85 26.45 50.68 -23.81
CA GLU A 85 25.42 49.92 -24.54
C GLU A 85 25.81 48.44 -24.71
N ALA A 86 27.10 48.16 -24.90
CA ALA A 86 27.62 46.81 -24.95
C ALA A 86 27.43 46.06 -23.61
N ILE A 87 27.86 46.65 -22.49
CA ILE A 87 27.74 46.03 -21.18
C ILE A 87 26.26 45.86 -20.79
N ASP A 88 25.40 46.83 -21.16
CA ASP A 88 23.95 46.70 -21.00
C ASP A 88 23.38 45.49 -21.76
N HIS A 89 23.84 45.27 -22.99
CA HIS A 89 23.44 44.11 -23.78
C HIS A 89 23.94 42.77 -23.18
N LEU A 90 25.17 42.74 -22.63
CA LEU A 90 25.76 41.54 -22.02
C LEU A 90 24.99 41.05 -20.80
N TYR A 91 24.65 41.94 -19.86
CA TYR A 91 23.89 41.50 -18.69
C TYR A 91 22.51 41.01 -19.09
N LYS A 92 21.88 41.60 -20.12
CA LYS A 92 20.57 41.17 -20.61
C LYS A 92 20.62 39.75 -21.16
N ILE A 93 21.62 39.46 -22.02
CA ILE A 93 21.83 38.12 -22.57
C ILE A 93 22.11 37.10 -21.47
N PHE A 94 23.05 37.41 -20.57
CA PHE A 94 23.37 36.52 -19.45
C PHE A 94 22.11 36.18 -18.65
N THR A 95 21.33 37.20 -18.30
CA THR A 95 20.13 37.04 -17.49
C THR A 95 19.12 36.11 -18.17
N ILE A 96 18.85 36.32 -19.46
CA ILE A 96 17.90 35.49 -20.23
C ILE A 96 18.40 34.05 -20.34
N ASN A 97 19.66 33.86 -20.73
CA ASN A 97 20.22 32.53 -20.92
C ASN A 97 20.30 31.74 -19.62
N TYR A 98 20.62 32.41 -18.51
CA TYR A 98 20.65 31.76 -17.20
C TYR A 98 19.28 31.21 -16.82
N ILE A 99 18.20 31.96 -17.05
CA ILE A 99 16.82 31.51 -16.79
C ILE A 99 16.46 30.35 -17.71
N LEU A 100 16.70 30.50 -19.02
CA LEU A 100 16.41 29.46 -20.00
C LEU A 100 17.08 28.17 -19.58
N PHE A 101 18.35 28.20 -19.17
CA PHE A 101 19.06 27.03 -18.68
C PHE A 101 18.41 26.39 -17.45
N GLN A 102 17.95 27.17 -16.48
CA GLN A 102 17.22 26.61 -15.33
C GLN A 102 15.90 25.96 -15.74
N ILE A 103 15.17 26.56 -16.70
CA ILE A 103 13.95 25.98 -17.27
C ILE A 103 14.29 24.66 -17.97
N HIS A 104 15.30 24.63 -18.85
CA HIS A 104 15.69 23.42 -19.58
C HIS A 104 16.10 22.30 -18.62
N ASN A 105 16.95 22.60 -17.63
CA ASN A 105 17.39 21.60 -16.65
C ASN A 105 16.26 21.07 -15.76
N THR A 106 15.31 21.92 -15.41
CA THR A 106 14.24 21.52 -14.48
C THR A 106 13.08 20.86 -15.20
N LEU A 107 12.68 21.40 -16.35
CA LEU A 107 11.53 20.94 -17.12
C LEU A 107 11.90 19.81 -18.08
N LEU A 108 12.96 19.97 -18.90
CA LEU A 108 13.32 18.97 -19.90
C LEU A 108 14.03 17.77 -19.28
N GLU A 109 15.16 17.99 -18.58
CA GLU A 109 15.96 16.87 -18.05
C GLU A 109 15.20 15.98 -17.05
N ARG A 110 14.21 16.53 -16.34
CA ARG A 110 13.35 15.75 -15.44
C ARG A 110 12.22 15.02 -16.14
N SER A 111 11.89 15.40 -17.36
CA SER A 111 10.82 14.77 -18.13
C SER A 111 11.33 13.68 -19.06
N ILE A 112 12.56 13.82 -19.58
CA ILE A 112 13.16 12.91 -20.57
C ILE A 112 13.18 11.46 -20.08
N GLY A 113 12.73 10.54 -20.94
CA GLY A 113 12.80 9.08 -20.72
C GLY A 113 11.86 8.53 -19.64
N ASP A 114 10.96 9.36 -19.12
CA ASP A 114 9.92 8.97 -18.17
C ASP A 114 8.52 9.25 -18.75
N ARG A 115 7.48 8.82 -18.05
CA ARG A 115 6.06 9.03 -18.39
C ARG A 115 5.69 10.51 -18.56
N TRP A 116 6.49 11.42 -18.02
CA TRP A 116 6.34 12.86 -18.17
C TRP A 116 6.55 13.35 -19.60
N GLU A 117 7.50 12.79 -20.33
CA GLU A 117 7.80 13.19 -21.71
C GLU A 117 6.56 13.00 -22.61
N GLU A 118 6.02 11.78 -22.63
CA GLU A 118 4.82 11.45 -23.40
C GLU A 118 3.59 12.24 -22.92
N PHE A 119 3.44 12.43 -21.61
CA PHE A 119 2.35 13.23 -21.05
C PHE A 119 2.40 14.69 -21.49
N ILE A 120 3.57 15.32 -21.44
CA ILE A 120 3.75 16.71 -21.87
C ILE A 120 3.46 16.84 -23.37
N TYR A 121 3.97 15.92 -24.20
CA TYR A 121 3.66 15.93 -25.63
C TYR A 121 2.16 15.90 -25.91
N LYS A 122 1.44 15.00 -25.23
CA LYS A 122 -0.01 14.86 -25.41
C LYS A 122 -0.77 16.06 -24.87
N ALA A 123 -0.37 16.61 -23.71
CA ALA A 123 -1.00 17.78 -23.11
C ALA A 123 -0.86 19.04 -23.98
N LEU A 124 0.27 19.17 -24.69
CA LEU A 124 0.52 20.26 -25.64
C LEU A 124 -0.10 20.04 -27.02
N GLU A 125 -0.85 18.94 -27.22
CA GLU A 125 -1.36 18.50 -28.53
C GLU A 125 -0.26 18.27 -29.59
N ASP A 126 0.97 18.01 -29.14
CA ASP A 126 2.16 17.80 -29.97
C ASP A 126 2.45 16.29 -30.17
N TRP A 127 1.39 15.51 -30.37
CA TRP A 127 1.43 14.05 -30.42
C TRP A 127 0.64 13.48 -31.61
N ASP A 128 1.27 12.61 -32.38
CA ASP A 128 0.65 11.87 -33.47
C ASP A 128 -0.07 10.63 -32.92
N LYS A 129 -1.41 10.71 -32.85
CA LYS A 129 -2.25 9.61 -32.36
C LYS A 129 -2.22 8.37 -33.26
N GLN A 130 -1.99 8.52 -34.56
CA GLN A 130 -2.00 7.40 -35.51
C GLN A 130 -0.70 6.60 -35.39
N ASN A 131 0.43 7.29 -35.38
CA ASN A 131 1.75 6.66 -35.33
C ASN A 131 2.30 6.47 -33.91
N LYS A 132 1.56 6.93 -32.88
CA LYS A 132 1.94 6.88 -31.46
C LYS A 132 3.36 7.44 -31.21
N LYS A 133 3.63 8.63 -31.75
CA LYS A 133 4.94 9.29 -31.67
C LYS A 133 4.78 10.80 -31.46
N PRO A 134 5.77 11.46 -30.85
CA PRO A 134 5.75 12.91 -30.74
C PRO A 134 5.93 13.59 -32.11
N LEU A 135 5.23 14.70 -32.32
CA LEU A 135 5.38 15.52 -33.52
C LEU A 135 6.58 16.49 -33.41
N LYS A 136 7.01 16.81 -32.18
CA LYS A 136 8.16 17.66 -31.86
C LYS A 136 8.06 19.07 -32.44
N ASN A 137 6.86 19.59 -32.61
CA ASN A 137 6.64 20.94 -33.11
C ASN A 137 6.88 21.99 -32.04
N LYS A 138 6.35 21.76 -30.83
CA LYS A 138 6.37 22.68 -29.69
C LYS A 138 7.59 22.41 -28.80
N ILE A 139 7.84 21.14 -28.48
CA ILE A 139 9.00 20.73 -27.68
C ILE A 139 9.71 19.56 -28.36
N ASP A 140 11.03 19.65 -28.48
CA ASP A 140 11.87 18.55 -28.92
C ASP A 140 12.76 18.12 -27.74
N PHE A 141 12.35 17.09 -27.01
CA PHE A 141 13.10 16.60 -25.85
C PHE A 141 14.44 15.95 -26.25
N GLU A 142 14.51 15.30 -27.41
CA GLU A 142 15.75 14.67 -27.91
C GLU A 142 16.83 15.74 -28.15
N ASN A 143 16.46 16.83 -28.81
CA ASN A 143 17.35 17.95 -29.09
C ASN A 143 17.34 19.05 -28.01
N ARG A 144 16.63 18.83 -26.89
CA ARG A 144 16.48 19.77 -25.77
C ARG A 144 16.06 21.18 -26.19
N LYS A 145 15.09 21.27 -27.10
CA LYS A 145 14.66 22.55 -27.69
C LYS A 145 13.19 22.82 -27.39
N ILE A 146 12.91 24.03 -26.89
CA ILE A 146 11.55 24.56 -26.75
C ILE A 146 11.32 25.58 -27.86
N ASN A 147 10.26 25.42 -28.64
CA ASN A 147 9.87 26.37 -29.66
C ASN A 147 8.85 27.37 -29.10
N TRP A 148 9.36 28.40 -28.43
CA TRP A 148 8.56 29.41 -27.74
C TRP A 148 7.54 30.13 -28.63
N GLU A 149 7.82 30.27 -29.93
CA GLU A 149 6.92 30.93 -30.89
C GLU A 149 5.66 30.10 -31.22
N LYS A 150 5.69 28.79 -30.96
CA LYS A 150 4.58 27.87 -31.20
C LYS A 150 3.77 27.54 -29.94
N LEU A 151 4.13 28.12 -28.80
CA LEU A 151 3.41 27.97 -27.54
C LEU A 151 2.38 29.08 -27.39
N ASP A 152 1.15 28.72 -27.06
CA ASP A 152 0.12 29.68 -26.67
C ASP A 152 0.15 29.95 -25.15
N GLU A 153 -0.73 30.82 -24.66
CA GLU A 153 -0.80 31.16 -23.23
C GLU A 153 -1.15 29.95 -22.35
N ASN A 154 -1.99 29.04 -22.83
CA ASN A 154 -2.38 27.83 -22.10
C ASN A 154 -1.22 26.84 -22.00
N ASP A 155 -0.47 26.67 -23.09
CA ASP A 155 0.75 25.87 -23.12
C ASP A 155 1.76 26.39 -22.09
N ILE A 156 1.97 27.72 -22.05
CA ILE A 156 2.89 28.36 -21.12
C ILE A 156 2.41 28.17 -19.67
N GLU A 157 1.12 28.35 -19.38
CA GLU A 157 0.56 28.12 -18.04
C GLU A 157 0.72 26.66 -17.58
N PHE A 158 0.46 25.72 -18.48
CA PHE A 158 0.67 24.29 -18.24
C PHE A 158 2.15 23.99 -17.92
N LEU A 159 3.08 24.41 -18.77
CA LEU A 159 4.51 24.15 -18.58
C LEU A 159 5.06 24.86 -17.33
N ALA A 160 4.58 26.07 -17.02
CA ALA A 160 4.92 26.78 -15.78
C ALA A 160 4.42 26.01 -14.55
N THR A 161 3.24 25.41 -14.62
CA THR A 161 2.69 24.56 -13.55
C THR A 161 3.55 23.31 -13.35
N ILE A 162 3.95 22.64 -14.42
CA ILE A 162 4.85 21.47 -14.35
C ILE A 162 6.22 21.86 -13.79
N LEU A 163 6.78 22.98 -14.26
CA LEU A 163 8.06 23.50 -13.78
C LEU A 163 8.01 23.78 -12.26
N LEU A 164 6.98 24.49 -11.80
CA LEU A 164 6.78 24.77 -10.37
C LEU A 164 6.63 23.47 -9.57
N GLN A 165 5.85 22.52 -10.08
CA GLN A 165 5.69 21.22 -9.44
C GLN A 165 7.03 20.50 -9.30
N PHE A 166 7.88 20.50 -10.33
CA PHE A 166 9.21 19.90 -10.25
C PHE A 166 10.09 20.63 -9.23
N LEU A 167 10.03 21.97 -9.14
CA LEU A 167 10.78 22.70 -8.12
C LEU A 167 10.37 22.33 -6.70
N LEU A 168 9.06 22.20 -6.45
CA LEU A 168 8.52 21.83 -5.14
C LEU A 168 8.76 20.36 -4.79
N ARG A 169 8.73 19.47 -5.79
CA ARG A 169 8.97 18.03 -5.60
C ARG A 169 10.47 17.76 -5.55
N LYS A 170 10.99 17.63 -4.32
CA LYS A 170 12.30 17.01 -4.12
C LYS A 170 12.16 15.50 -4.30
N ASN A 171 13.00 14.91 -5.15
CA ASN A 171 13.16 13.46 -5.18
C ASN A 171 13.52 12.98 -3.77
N PRO A 172 12.95 11.85 -3.31
CA PRO A 172 13.33 11.31 -2.01
C PRO A 172 14.83 11.03 -2.02
N SER A 173 15.55 11.55 -1.04
CA SER A 173 16.99 11.26 -0.92
C SER A 173 17.20 9.75 -0.69
N PRO A 174 18.35 9.17 -1.09
CA PRO A 174 18.66 7.78 -0.80
C PRO A 174 18.47 7.42 0.68
N ALA A 175 18.82 8.32 1.59
CA ALA A 175 18.59 8.18 3.03
C ALA A 175 17.10 8.14 3.41
N ARG A 176 16.21 8.82 2.69
CA ARG A 176 14.77 8.75 2.92
C ARG A 176 14.18 7.43 2.40
N ILE A 177 14.63 6.96 1.24
CA ILE A 177 14.24 5.65 0.71
C ILE A 177 14.68 4.54 1.66
N ARG A 178 15.94 4.59 2.11
CA ARG A 178 16.49 3.65 3.09
C ARG A 178 15.69 3.63 4.39
N ARG A 179 15.30 4.80 4.93
CA ARG A 179 14.45 4.85 6.13
C ARG A 179 13.09 4.18 5.93
N ILE A 180 12.43 4.39 4.79
CA ILE A 180 11.17 3.71 4.48
C ILE A 180 11.38 2.19 4.44
N TRP A 181 12.47 1.75 3.81
CA TRP A 181 12.86 0.34 3.74
C TRP A 181 13.14 -0.27 5.12
N GLU A 182 13.88 0.43 5.97
CA GLU A 182 14.17 -0.01 7.33
C GLU A 182 12.90 -0.06 8.19
N SER A 183 12.06 0.99 8.19
CA SER A 183 10.83 1.02 8.99
C SER A 183 9.80 -0.03 8.58
N THR A 184 9.68 -0.33 7.28
CA THR A 184 8.79 -1.40 6.81
C THR A 184 9.34 -2.79 7.15
N GLN A 185 10.65 -2.97 7.18
CA GLN A 185 11.27 -4.21 7.63
C GLN A 185 11.14 -4.40 9.15
N GLU A 186 11.36 -3.34 9.93
CA GLU A 186 11.20 -3.32 11.40
C GLU A 186 9.78 -3.71 11.80
N PHE A 187 8.76 -3.22 11.09
CA PHE A 187 7.38 -3.63 11.30
C PHE A 187 7.20 -5.16 11.26
N PHE A 188 7.71 -5.84 10.22
CA PHE A 188 7.58 -7.30 10.14
C PHE A 188 8.46 -8.04 11.16
N LYS A 189 9.66 -7.52 11.46
CA LYS A 189 10.52 -8.08 12.51
C LYS A 189 9.84 -8.01 13.88
N GLU A 190 9.17 -6.91 14.19
CA GLU A 190 8.45 -6.76 15.45
C GLU A 190 7.28 -7.75 15.56
N ILE A 191 6.55 -8.01 14.45
CA ILE A 191 5.52 -9.06 14.44
C ILE A 191 6.17 -10.43 14.71
N GLU A 192 7.30 -10.75 14.08
CA GLU A 192 7.98 -12.03 14.31
C GLU A 192 8.46 -12.18 15.76
N GLU A 193 9.11 -11.14 16.31
CA GLU A 193 9.62 -11.13 17.68
C GLU A 193 8.49 -11.32 18.70
N LYS A 194 7.35 -10.65 18.48
CA LYS A 194 6.16 -10.67 19.36
C LYS A 194 5.08 -11.64 18.89
N LEU A 195 5.38 -12.57 17.99
CA LEU A 195 4.35 -13.35 17.28
C LEU A 195 3.40 -14.06 18.23
N LEU A 196 3.93 -14.60 19.32
CA LEU A 196 3.15 -15.34 20.30
C LEU A 196 2.09 -14.47 20.99
N ASP A 197 2.41 -13.20 21.25
CA ASP A 197 1.50 -12.23 21.85
C ASP A 197 0.54 -11.66 20.81
N VAL A 198 1.04 -11.37 19.60
CA VAL A 198 0.22 -10.90 18.48
C VAL A 198 -0.83 -11.95 18.09
N ALA A 199 -0.47 -13.23 18.05
CA ALA A 199 -1.40 -14.31 17.75
C ALA A 199 -2.23 -14.75 18.98
N ASN A 200 -1.92 -14.23 20.17
CA ASN A 200 -2.53 -14.60 21.45
C ASN A 200 -2.47 -16.12 21.69
N ILE A 201 -1.30 -16.72 21.45
CA ILE A 201 -1.03 -18.14 21.67
C ILE A 201 -0.84 -18.35 23.17
N PRO A 202 -1.64 -19.19 23.85
CA PRO A 202 -1.51 -19.42 25.29
C PRO A 202 -0.26 -20.25 25.63
N ASP A 203 0.21 -20.16 26.88
CA ASP A 203 1.48 -20.78 27.30
C ASP A 203 1.46 -22.31 27.30
N ASP A 204 0.30 -22.91 27.57
CA ASP A 204 0.08 -24.37 27.48
C ASP A 204 0.31 -24.87 26.04
N ARG A 205 -0.14 -24.12 25.03
CA ARG A 205 0.10 -24.43 23.61
C ARG A 205 1.58 -24.45 23.24
N ARG A 206 2.39 -23.68 23.97
CA ARG A 206 3.84 -23.55 23.76
C ARG A 206 4.63 -24.69 24.43
N SER A 207 3.94 -25.61 25.10
CA SER A 207 4.56 -26.73 25.81
C SER A 207 4.43 -28.02 24.98
N ARG A 208 5.52 -28.78 24.88
CA ARG A 208 5.55 -30.10 24.22
C ARG A 208 6.13 -31.14 25.16
N LEU A 209 5.48 -32.32 25.19
CA LEU A 209 6.01 -33.48 25.89
C LEU A 209 7.05 -34.18 25.02
N TYR A 210 8.17 -34.55 25.63
CA TYR A 210 9.13 -35.46 25.01
C TYR A 210 9.64 -36.50 26.01
N TRP A 211 10.16 -37.61 25.50
CA TRP A 211 10.78 -38.67 26.27
C TRP A 211 12.21 -38.84 25.79
N GLU A 212 13.12 -39.08 26.71
CA GLU A 212 14.52 -39.39 26.41
C GLU A 212 14.83 -40.80 26.92
N TRP A 213 15.37 -41.65 26.04
CA TRP A 213 15.77 -43.00 26.41
C TRP A 213 17.24 -43.03 26.83
N GLU A 214 17.52 -43.70 27.94
CA GLU A 214 18.88 -43.82 28.48
C GLU A 214 19.77 -44.76 27.64
N ASN A 215 19.18 -45.75 26.93
CA ASN A 215 19.89 -46.76 26.15
C ASN A 215 19.65 -46.61 24.63
N GLU A 216 20.57 -47.13 23.81
CA GLU A 216 20.55 -47.07 22.33
C GLU A 216 19.62 -48.08 21.64
N ASP A 217 18.67 -48.66 22.38
CA ASP A 217 17.93 -49.85 21.92
C ASP A 217 16.86 -49.56 20.84
N ILE A 218 16.60 -48.28 20.50
CA ILE A 218 15.62 -47.91 19.48
C ILE A 218 16.35 -47.49 18.21
N ASN A 219 16.50 -48.45 17.29
CA ASN A 219 17.04 -48.23 15.95
C ASN A 219 15.91 -47.82 14.97
N TYR A 220 15.16 -46.78 15.32
CA TYR A 220 14.06 -46.25 14.50
C TYR A 220 14.08 -44.72 14.53
N GLU A 221 14.02 -44.11 13.35
CA GLU A 221 13.77 -42.68 13.18
C GLU A 221 12.56 -42.53 12.28
N GLY A 222 11.54 -41.80 12.74
CA GLY A 222 10.31 -41.62 11.98
C GLY A 222 9.07 -41.38 12.84
N GLU A 223 7.92 -41.49 12.18
CA GLU A 223 6.62 -41.25 12.78
C GLU A 223 6.17 -42.43 13.64
N ALA A 224 5.49 -42.13 14.75
CA ALA A 224 4.82 -43.12 15.57
C ALA A 224 3.46 -42.58 16.00
N VAL A 225 2.49 -43.48 16.17
CA VAL A 225 1.09 -43.09 16.43
C VAL A 225 0.55 -43.81 17.66
N TYR A 226 -0.12 -43.08 18.54
CA TYR A 226 -0.94 -43.64 19.61
C TYR A 226 -2.34 -43.04 19.58
N ASN A 227 -3.34 -43.87 19.33
CA ASN A 227 -4.70 -43.45 18.99
C ASN A 227 -4.71 -42.46 17.80
N ASN A 228 -4.86 -41.17 18.08
CA ASN A 228 -4.85 -40.06 17.12
C ASN A 228 -3.72 -39.05 17.40
N LEU A 229 -2.79 -39.39 18.29
CA LEU A 229 -1.64 -38.56 18.63
C LEU A 229 -0.43 -39.02 17.82
N GLU A 230 0.17 -38.08 17.11
CA GLU A 230 1.38 -38.27 16.31
C GLU A 230 2.61 -37.92 17.15
N PHE A 231 3.62 -38.77 17.03
CA PHE A 231 4.90 -38.66 17.69
C PHE A 231 6.01 -38.72 16.64
N TRP A 232 7.12 -38.04 16.91
CA TRP A 232 8.33 -38.10 16.10
C TRP A 232 9.47 -38.67 16.93
N ILE A 233 10.06 -39.75 16.44
CA ILE A 233 11.22 -40.39 17.05
C ILE A 233 12.46 -39.95 16.27
N GLU A 234 13.39 -39.29 16.96
CA GLU A 234 14.71 -38.92 16.43
C GLU A 234 15.77 -39.33 17.44
N LYS A 235 16.70 -40.21 17.03
CA LYS A 235 17.80 -40.71 17.87
C LYS A 235 17.28 -41.33 19.18
N LYS A 236 17.55 -40.67 20.32
CA LYS A 236 17.16 -41.10 21.67
C LYS A 236 15.95 -40.35 22.21
N LYS A 237 15.24 -39.59 21.36
CA LYS A 237 14.12 -38.75 21.79
C LYS A 237 12.84 -39.09 21.04
N CYS A 238 11.74 -39.09 21.76
CA CYS A 238 10.40 -39.15 21.20
C CYS A 238 9.67 -37.86 21.55
N TYR A 239 9.16 -37.15 20.55
CA TYR A 239 8.43 -35.90 20.73
C TYR A 239 6.96 -36.12 20.42
N LEU A 240 6.06 -35.65 21.30
CA LEU A 240 4.64 -35.55 20.98
C LEU A 240 4.44 -34.36 20.02
N ILE A 241 4.08 -34.63 18.77
CA ILE A 241 3.88 -33.59 17.75
C ILE A 241 2.47 -33.01 17.83
N THR A 242 1.47 -33.87 18.05
CA THR A 242 0.09 -33.44 18.23
C THR A 242 -0.07 -32.69 19.55
N TYR A 243 -0.59 -31.46 19.48
CA TYR A 243 -0.95 -30.74 20.69
C TYR A 243 -2.16 -31.39 21.38
N ASP A 244 -1.97 -31.86 22.62
CA ASP A 244 -3.03 -32.43 23.45
C ASP A 244 -3.00 -31.83 24.87
N PRO A 245 -3.83 -30.82 25.16
CA PRO A 245 -3.84 -30.15 26.46
C PRO A 245 -4.21 -31.11 27.60
N GLU A 246 -5.06 -32.11 27.35
CA GLU A 246 -5.44 -33.07 28.38
C GLU A 246 -4.26 -33.94 28.82
N LEU A 247 -3.42 -34.38 27.88
CA LEU A 247 -2.26 -35.22 28.21
C LEU A 247 -1.22 -34.42 28.98
N ILE A 248 -1.03 -33.15 28.63
CA ILE A 248 -0.18 -32.22 29.39
C ILE A 248 -0.73 -32.04 30.81
N GLU A 249 -2.03 -31.80 30.96
CA GLU A 249 -2.66 -31.65 32.28
C GLU A 249 -2.53 -32.91 33.14
N LYS A 250 -2.74 -34.10 32.55
CA LYS A 250 -2.55 -35.41 33.23
C LYS A 250 -1.10 -35.59 33.70
N LYS A 251 -0.12 -35.21 32.89
CA LYS A 251 1.29 -35.20 33.28
C LYS A 251 1.53 -34.26 34.47
N LEU A 252 1.03 -33.03 34.41
CA LEU A 252 1.18 -32.04 35.49
C LEU A 252 0.51 -32.48 36.80
N LYS A 253 -0.58 -33.25 36.74
CA LYS A 253 -1.26 -33.84 37.90
C LYS A 253 -0.55 -35.07 38.50
N GLY A 254 0.51 -35.56 37.86
CA GLY A 254 1.21 -36.77 38.33
C GLY A 254 0.51 -38.08 37.97
N GLU A 255 -0.41 -38.08 36.99
CA GLU A 255 -1.08 -39.31 36.54
C GLU A 255 -0.10 -40.21 35.78
N ASN A 256 0.01 -41.47 36.21
CA ASN A 256 0.81 -42.45 35.48
C ASN A 256 -0.04 -43.19 34.45
N LYS A 257 0.33 -43.04 33.18
CA LYS A 257 -0.34 -43.65 32.05
C LYS A 257 0.71 -44.19 31.08
N GLU A 258 0.56 -45.44 30.67
CA GLU A 258 1.39 -46.04 29.63
C GLU A 258 0.81 -45.73 28.25
N LEU A 259 1.68 -45.35 27.31
CA LEU A 259 1.36 -45.00 25.93
C LEU A 259 2.07 -46.02 25.03
N THR A 260 1.32 -46.89 24.36
CA THR A 260 1.86 -47.89 23.42
C THR A 260 1.83 -47.33 22.00
N LEU A 261 2.95 -46.77 21.56
CA LEU A 261 3.11 -46.22 20.22
C LEU A 261 3.21 -47.34 19.20
N LYS A 262 2.57 -47.15 18.03
CA LYS A 262 2.74 -47.98 16.83
C LYS A 262 3.67 -47.26 15.86
N LEU A 263 4.76 -47.91 15.47
CA LEU A 263 5.72 -47.41 14.48
C LEU A 263 5.22 -47.73 13.06
N GLU A 264 5.74 -47.04 12.04
CA GLU A 264 5.40 -47.33 10.63
C GLU A 264 5.82 -48.74 10.19
N ASN A 265 6.91 -49.26 10.76
CA ASN A 265 7.40 -50.62 10.49
C ASN A 265 6.54 -51.72 11.14
N GLY A 266 5.49 -51.35 11.91
CA GLY A 266 4.58 -52.27 12.59
C GLY A 266 5.00 -52.67 14.00
N GLU A 267 6.19 -52.28 14.45
CA GLU A 267 6.66 -52.51 15.82
C GLU A 267 5.98 -51.55 16.81
N THR A 268 6.12 -51.85 18.11
CA THR A 268 5.51 -51.05 19.17
C THR A 268 6.53 -50.63 20.21
N VAL A 269 6.40 -49.40 20.71
CA VAL A 269 7.24 -48.83 21.77
C VAL A 269 6.35 -48.30 22.88
N ASN A 270 6.66 -48.64 24.13
CA ASN A 270 5.92 -48.15 25.30
C ASN A 270 6.62 -46.94 25.92
N LEU A 271 5.82 -45.93 26.26
CA LEU A 271 6.25 -44.73 26.98
C LEU A 271 5.43 -44.58 28.26
N GLU A 272 6.09 -44.22 29.36
CA GLU A 272 5.40 -43.82 30.59
C GLU A 272 5.20 -42.31 30.60
N LEU A 273 3.97 -41.84 30.76
CA LEU A 273 3.66 -40.42 30.80
C LEU A 273 4.46 -39.69 31.89
N GLN A 274 4.68 -40.34 33.04
CA GLN A 274 5.46 -39.75 34.13
C GLN A 274 6.94 -39.55 33.80
N LYS A 275 7.51 -40.29 32.85
CA LYS A 275 8.87 -40.09 32.36
C LYS A 275 8.99 -38.98 31.31
N ALA A 276 7.87 -38.39 30.88
CA ALA A 276 7.91 -37.28 29.94
C ALA A 276 8.57 -36.05 30.59
N GLU A 277 9.35 -35.33 29.81
CA GLU A 277 9.83 -33.99 30.09
C GLU A 277 9.02 -32.97 29.28
N ILE A 278 8.98 -31.72 29.76
CA ILE A 278 8.30 -30.62 29.09
C ILE A 278 9.37 -29.72 28.48
N GLU A 279 9.26 -29.45 27.18
CA GLU A 279 10.02 -28.40 26.51
C GLU A 279 9.10 -27.30 26.00
N TYR A 280 9.64 -26.08 25.94
CA TYR A 280 8.93 -24.93 25.40
C TYR A 280 9.37 -24.66 23.96
N TYR A 281 8.40 -24.39 23.09
CA TYR A 281 8.64 -24.11 21.68
C TYR A 281 7.73 -22.99 21.17
N LYS A 282 8.11 -22.41 20.03
CA LYS A 282 7.27 -21.45 19.33
C LYS A 282 6.46 -22.21 18.26
N PRO A 283 5.12 -22.27 18.36
CA PRO A 283 4.30 -23.01 17.39
C PRO A 283 4.12 -22.19 16.10
N TYR A 284 5.22 -21.87 15.43
CA TYR A 284 5.24 -21.29 14.09
C TYR A 284 6.52 -21.68 13.36
N MET A 285 6.52 -21.52 12.04
CA MET A 285 7.70 -21.73 11.20
C MET A 285 7.79 -20.64 10.13
N SER A 286 8.93 -19.95 10.05
CA SER A 286 9.19 -18.97 9.00
C SER A 286 9.48 -19.67 7.67
N ILE A 287 8.83 -19.23 6.58
CA ILE A 287 9.11 -19.70 5.21
C ILE A 287 10.14 -18.76 4.54
N ILE A 288 9.96 -17.45 4.75
CA ILE A 288 10.92 -16.41 4.39
C ILE A 288 11.11 -15.52 5.61
N ASP A 289 12.31 -15.02 5.83
CA ASP A 289 12.58 -14.04 6.89
C ASP A 289 11.83 -12.72 6.62
N PRO A 290 11.55 -11.92 7.65
CA PRO A 290 10.99 -10.58 7.50
C PRO A 290 11.79 -9.70 6.51
N THR A 291 11.13 -9.36 5.41
CA THR A 291 11.63 -8.37 4.42
C THR A 291 10.80 -7.09 4.53
N PRO A 292 11.30 -5.95 4.02
CA PRO A 292 10.51 -4.71 3.97
C PRO A 292 9.19 -4.80 3.20
N ILE A 293 9.01 -5.82 2.36
CA ILE A 293 7.85 -5.94 1.48
C ILE A 293 6.88 -7.01 1.99
N SER A 294 7.40 -8.11 2.56
CA SER A 294 6.59 -9.24 2.96
C SER A 294 7.29 -10.14 3.98
N TRP A 295 6.48 -10.86 4.74
CA TRP A 295 6.88 -11.97 5.58
C TRP A 295 5.91 -13.14 5.37
N GLN A 296 6.42 -14.37 5.26
CA GLN A 296 5.61 -15.58 5.06
C GLN A 296 6.02 -16.62 6.09
N PHE A 297 5.04 -17.17 6.77
CA PHE A 297 5.24 -18.14 7.84
C PHE A 297 4.00 -19.04 7.98
N ILE A 298 4.17 -20.12 8.73
CA ILE A 298 3.15 -21.10 9.07
C ILE A 298 2.83 -20.97 10.56
N ILE A 299 1.55 -21.01 10.91
CA ILE A 299 1.04 -20.93 12.28
C ILE A 299 -0.23 -21.79 12.39
N PRO A 300 -0.59 -22.35 13.56
CA PRO A 300 -1.86 -23.04 13.74
C PRO A 300 -3.04 -22.12 13.40
N ALA A 301 -4.01 -22.66 12.66
CA ALA A 301 -5.08 -21.89 12.04
C ALA A 301 -5.98 -21.17 13.07
N GLU A 302 -6.20 -21.78 14.24
CA GLU A 302 -7.00 -21.22 15.35
C GLU A 302 -6.54 -19.83 15.82
N TYR A 303 -5.26 -19.49 15.62
CA TYR A 303 -4.69 -18.20 16.03
C TYR A 303 -4.73 -17.12 14.95
N VAL A 304 -5.10 -17.48 13.71
CA VAL A 304 -5.14 -16.55 12.57
C VAL A 304 -6.05 -15.34 12.83
N PRO A 305 -7.26 -15.46 13.43
CA PRO A 305 -8.11 -14.30 13.65
C PRO A 305 -7.47 -13.24 14.55
N ASN A 306 -6.86 -13.68 15.66
CA ASN A 306 -6.16 -12.78 16.58
C ASN A 306 -4.94 -12.14 15.90
N LEU A 307 -4.20 -12.93 15.11
CA LEU A 307 -3.07 -12.45 14.33
C LEU A 307 -3.49 -11.33 13.36
N ILE A 308 -4.59 -11.48 12.62
CA ILE A 308 -5.10 -10.43 11.70
C ILE A 308 -5.38 -9.13 12.46
N LYS A 309 -6.14 -9.22 13.55
CA LYS A 309 -6.55 -8.08 14.38
C LYS A 309 -5.37 -7.34 15.01
N ASN A 310 -4.45 -8.09 15.62
CA ASN A 310 -3.33 -7.51 16.35
C ASN A 310 -2.25 -7.01 15.39
N THR A 311 -2.09 -7.62 14.22
CA THR A 311 -1.24 -7.08 13.14
C THR A 311 -1.77 -5.73 12.64
N GLN A 312 -3.09 -5.58 12.50
CA GLN A 312 -3.69 -4.29 12.15
C GLN A 312 -3.42 -3.23 13.23
N THR A 313 -3.49 -3.61 14.51
CA THR A 313 -3.18 -2.72 15.63
C THR A 313 -1.73 -2.23 15.56
N LEU A 314 -0.78 -3.12 15.26
CA LEU A 314 0.62 -2.74 15.09
C LEU A 314 0.85 -1.88 13.84
N TYR A 315 0.13 -2.17 12.75
CA TYR A 315 0.17 -1.34 11.54
C TYR A 315 -0.27 0.09 11.85
N ASP A 316 -1.30 0.27 12.68
CA ASP A 316 -1.77 1.60 13.08
C ASP A 316 -0.73 2.33 13.95
N GLU A 317 0.06 1.62 14.76
CA GLU A 317 1.15 2.22 15.52
C GLU A 317 2.28 2.75 14.63
N TYR A 318 2.66 1.99 13.60
CA TYR A 318 3.73 2.34 12.66
C TYR A 318 3.32 3.33 11.56
N PHE A 319 2.13 3.16 10.97
CA PHE A 319 1.79 3.71 9.66
C PHE A 319 0.48 4.53 9.62
N LYS A 320 -0.11 4.88 10.77
CA LYS A 320 -1.33 5.71 10.89
C LYS A 320 -1.41 6.91 9.94
N TYR A 321 -0.34 7.71 9.83
CA TYR A 321 -0.35 8.94 9.02
C TYR A 321 -0.35 8.71 7.51
N VAL A 322 0.05 7.52 7.07
CA VAL A 322 0.11 7.13 5.65
C VAL A 322 -0.95 6.08 5.29
N TYR A 323 -1.95 5.89 6.15
CA TYR A 323 -3.10 5.04 5.84
C TYR A 323 -3.74 5.46 4.52
N GLY A 324 -4.20 4.48 3.72
CA GLY A 324 -4.66 4.75 2.36
C GLY A 324 -3.56 4.96 1.33
N LYS A 325 -2.29 5.07 1.76
CA LYS A 325 -1.12 5.26 0.89
C LYS A 325 -0.08 4.13 1.02
N LEU A 326 -0.01 3.42 2.14
CA LEU A 326 0.89 2.29 2.33
C LEU A 326 0.08 1.09 2.83
N PRO A 327 -0.60 0.34 1.96
CA PRO A 327 -1.56 -0.68 2.40
C PRO A 327 -0.86 -1.93 2.96
N LEU A 328 -1.46 -2.50 4.00
CA LEU A 328 -1.19 -3.85 4.48
C LEU A 328 -2.10 -4.86 3.78
N HIS A 329 -1.52 -5.97 3.31
CA HIS A 329 -2.27 -7.11 2.79
C HIS A 329 -1.94 -8.37 3.58
N ILE A 330 -2.95 -9.06 4.11
CA ILE A 330 -2.81 -10.33 4.83
C ILE A 330 -3.50 -11.42 4.01
N GLY A 331 -2.72 -12.33 3.43
CA GLY A 331 -3.24 -13.51 2.72
C GLY A 331 -3.06 -14.77 3.56
N VAL A 332 -4.15 -15.49 3.81
CA VAL A 332 -4.17 -16.72 4.63
C VAL A 332 -4.43 -17.94 3.76
N ILE A 333 -3.54 -18.93 3.81
CA ILE A 333 -3.78 -20.23 3.19
C ILE A 333 -3.95 -21.27 4.30
N ILE A 334 -5.10 -21.92 4.32
CA ILE A 334 -5.39 -23.03 5.22
C ILE A 334 -5.29 -24.30 4.40
N GLN A 335 -4.45 -25.24 4.82
CA GLN A 335 -4.27 -26.53 4.17
C GLN A 335 -4.26 -27.64 5.23
N ASP A 336 -4.68 -28.84 4.84
CA ASP A 336 -4.49 -30.02 5.66
C ASP A 336 -3.00 -30.38 5.69
N TYR A 337 -2.50 -30.83 6.85
CA TYR A 337 -1.09 -31.16 7.04
C TYR A 337 -0.61 -32.30 6.13
N LYS A 338 -1.51 -33.17 5.67
CA LYS A 338 -1.21 -34.25 4.71
C LYS A 338 -1.05 -33.74 3.27
N GLN A 339 -1.43 -32.48 2.99
CA GLN A 339 -1.22 -31.92 1.66
C GLN A 339 0.24 -31.55 1.45
N PRO A 340 0.82 -31.84 0.27
CA PRO A 340 2.18 -31.45 -0.05
C PRO A 340 2.41 -29.94 0.13
N LEU A 341 3.43 -29.59 0.92
CA LEU A 341 3.76 -28.20 1.27
C LEU A 341 3.94 -27.28 0.05
N TYR A 342 4.44 -27.80 -1.07
CA TYR A 342 4.63 -27.01 -2.29
C TYR A 342 3.30 -26.44 -2.85
N ILE A 343 2.16 -27.10 -2.59
CA ILE A 343 0.84 -26.62 -2.98
C ILE A 343 0.49 -25.36 -2.19
N GLY A 344 0.65 -25.41 -0.86
CA GLY A 344 0.49 -24.26 0.03
C GLY A 344 1.42 -23.11 -0.31
N ILE A 345 2.71 -23.38 -0.56
CA ILE A 345 3.68 -22.34 -0.97
C ILE A 345 3.28 -21.69 -2.31
N ASN A 346 2.79 -22.47 -3.28
CA ASN A 346 2.31 -21.93 -4.56
C ASN A 346 1.09 -21.02 -4.34
N ALA A 347 0.14 -21.47 -3.51
CA ALA A 347 -1.03 -20.67 -3.13
C ALA A 347 -0.64 -19.38 -2.40
N LEU A 348 0.32 -19.43 -1.47
CA LEU A 348 0.85 -18.27 -0.75
C LEU A 348 1.49 -17.24 -1.68
N ARG A 349 2.23 -17.68 -2.70
CA ARG A 349 2.79 -16.78 -3.72
C ARG A 349 1.71 -16.07 -4.53
N LYS A 350 0.62 -16.78 -4.85
CA LYS A 350 -0.51 -16.19 -5.60
C LYS A 350 -1.31 -15.21 -4.74
N ILE A 351 -1.56 -15.55 -3.48
CA ILE A 351 -2.40 -14.73 -2.58
C ILE A 351 -1.67 -13.47 -2.11
N ARG A 352 -0.34 -13.37 -2.26
CA ARG A 352 0.44 -12.15 -1.94
C ARG A 352 -0.04 -10.90 -2.67
N ARG A 353 -0.79 -11.06 -3.77
CA ARG A 353 -1.44 -9.96 -4.51
C ARG A 353 -0.44 -8.93 -5.05
N ASP A 354 0.60 -9.42 -5.71
CA ASP A 354 1.62 -8.60 -6.38
C ASP A 354 1.06 -7.93 -7.65
N ILE A 355 0.35 -6.81 -7.49
CA ILE A 355 -0.34 -6.14 -8.60
C ILE A 355 0.60 -5.20 -9.37
N LYS A 356 0.57 -5.32 -10.69
CA LYS A 356 1.17 -4.35 -11.62
C LYS A 356 0.24 -3.14 -11.76
N GLY A 357 0.70 -1.98 -11.31
CA GLY A 357 -0.05 -0.73 -11.40
C GLY A 357 -0.85 -0.45 -10.13
N ARG A 358 -0.26 0.33 -9.23
CA ARG A 358 -0.84 0.69 -7.92
C ARG A 358 -2.18 1.44 -8.05
N GLU A 359 -2.42 2.11 -9.17
CA GLU A 359 -3.68 2.79 -9.46
C GLU A 359 -4.89 1.87 -9.52
N LYS A 360 -4.69 0.59 -9.84
CA LYS A 360 -5.77 -0.40 -9.89
C LYS A 360 -6.28 -0.78 -8.48
N LEU A 361 -5.53 -0.43 -7.45
CA LEU A 361 -5.86 -0.71 -6.04
C LEU A 361 -6.68 0.40 -5.38
N TRP A 362 -6.95 1.51 -6.08
CA TRP A 362 -7.69 2.62 -5.48
C TRP A 362 -9.17 2.32 -5.37
N GLU A 363 -9.68 2.49 -4.16
CA GLU A 363 -11.09 2.55 -3.86
C GLU A 363 -11.51 4.01 -3.61
N LYS A 364 -12.79 4.30 -3.87
CA LYS A 364 -13.42 5.57 -3.49
C LYS A 364 -14.23 5.38 -2.22
N ILE A 365 -14.10 6.33 -1.30
CA ILE A 365 -14.86 6.38 -0.04
C ILE A 365 -15.31 7.81 0.21
N GLU A 366 -16.49 7.98 0.82
CA GLU A 366 -16.92 9.30 1.29
C GLU A 366 -15.91 9.88 2.28
N ALA A 367 -15.55 11.15 2.10
CA ALA A 367 -14.50 11.77 2.90
C ALA A 367 -14.79 11.74 4.40
N LYS A 368 -16.06 11.87 4.81
CA LYS A 368 -16.50 11.74 6.21
C LYS A 368 -16.19 10.36 6.81
N ASP A 369 -16.38 9.29 6.04
CA ASP A 369 -16.22 7.92 6.51
C ASP A 369 -14.72 7.58 6.58
N PHE A 370 -13.94 8.05 5.59
CA PHE A 370 -12.49 7.97 5.64
C PHE A 370 -11.91 8.74 6.83
N LYS A 371 -12.43 9.95 7.11
CA LYS A 371 -12.01 10.76 8.27
C LYS A 371 -12.28 10.04 9.60
N LYS A 372 -13.43 9.36 9.73
CA LYS A 372 -13.73 8.51 10.89
C LYS A 372 -12.67 7.43 11.08
N ILE A 373 -12.39 6.66 10.02
CA ILE A 373 -11.37 5.60 10.04
C ILE A 373 -9.99 6.18 10.37
N PHE A 374 -9.61 7.29 9.74
CA PHE A 374 -8.31 7.93 9.96
C PHE A 374 -8.16 8.40 11.42
N ASN A 375 -9.19 9.02 11.98
CA ASN A 375 -9.21 9.46 13.37
C ASN A 375 -9.13 8.29 14.36
N ASP A 376 -9.75 7.15 14.04
CA ASP A 376 -9.62 5.94 14.85
C ASP A 376 -8.16 5.44 14.92
N LYS A 377 -7.42 5.51 13.80
CA LYS A 377 -5.99 5.14 13.77
C LYS A 377 -5.11 6.09 14.58
N LEU A 378 -5.49 7.37 14.62
CA LEU A 378 -4.78 8.39 15.40
C LEU A 378 -4.93 8.22 16.91
N LYS A 379 -5.81 7.33 17.41
CA LYS A 379 -5.85 6.95 18.83
C LYS A 379 -4.53 6.31 19.30
N LYS A 380 -3.68 5.85 18.38
CA LYS A 380 -2.33 5.31 18.62
C LYS A 380 -1.21 6.35 18.48
N GLU A 381 -1.55 7.64 18.47
CA GLU A 381 -0.60 8.76 18.43
C GLU A 381 0.17 8.87 19.75
N LYS A 382 1.50 8.97 19.67
CA LYS A 382 2.38 9.24 20.81
C LYS A 382 2.35 10.73 21.15
N ILE A 383 2.73 11.08 22.39
CA ILE A 383 2.71 12.47 22.87
C ILE A 383 3.64 13.35 22.02
N GLU A 384 4.82 12.84 21.66
CA GLU A 384 5.80 13.57 20.85
C GLU A 384 5.28 13.82 19.43
N GLU A 385 4.51 12.87 18.88
CA GLU A 385 3.88 13.02 17.57
C GLU A 385 2.80 14.11 17.65
N HIS A 386 1.96 14.09 18.69
CA HIS A 386 0.92 15.09 18.90
C HIS A 386 1.49 16.53 18.94
N CYS A 387 2.60 16.74 19.65
CA CYS A 387 3.25 18.05 19.73
C CYS A 387 3.78 18.57 18.38
N ASN A 388 4.09 17.68 17.43
CA ASN A 388 4.66 18.01 16.12
C ASN A 388 3.61 18.11 14.99
N ASN A 389 2.33 17.90 15.31
CA ASN A 389 1.19 17.90 14.40
C ASN A 389 1.42 17.27 12.99
N PRO A 390 1.88 16.01 12.91
CA PRO A 390 2.16 15.29 11.66
C PRO A 390 1.00 15.18 10.67
N LYS A 391 -0.22 15.34 11.17
CA LYS A 391 -1.44 15.32 10.36
C LYS A 391 -1.39 16.41 9.29
N GLU A 392 -0.91 17.62 9.62
CA GLU A 392 -0.91 18.75 8.68
C GLU A 392 -0.13 18.49 7.39
N TYR A 393 0.94 17.70 7.45
CA TYR A 393 1.83 17.47 6.31
C TYR A 393 1.76 16.06 5.72
N TYR A 394 1.32 15.04 6.47
CA TYR A 394 1.23 13.67 5.94
C TYR A 394 -0.17 13.24 5.48
N SER A 395 -1.22 13.95 5.87
CA SER A 395 -2.62 13.56 5.60
C SER A 395 -3.25 14.20 4.35
N LEU A 396 -2.45 14.50 3.32
CA LEU A 396 -2.98 15.02 2.04
C LEU A 396 -3.56 13.90 1.18
N TYR A 397 -4.83 14.02 0.77
CA TYR A 397 -5.53 13.05 -0.08
C TYR A 397 -6.15 13.71 -1.31
N PHE A 398 -6.43 12.90 -2.33
CA PHE A 398 -7.05 13.31 -3.59
C PHE A 398 -8.27 12.44 -3.89
N GLY A 399 -9.10 12.86 -4.84
CA GLY A 399 -10.28 12.12 -5.27
C GLY A 399 -11.27 13.02 -6.00
N ASP A 400 -12.56 12.78 -5.80
CA ASP A 400 -13.62 13.62 -6.35
C ASP A 400 -13.88 14.76 -5.33
N LEU A 401 -13.05 15.81 -5.41
CA LEU A 401 -13.05 16.93 -4.46
C LEU A 401 -13.66 18.19 -5.09
N ARG A 402 -14.39 18.99 -4.31
CA ARG A 402 -14.92 20.29 -4.77
C ARG A 402 -13.88 21.39 -4.69
N SER A 403 -12.98 21.28 -3.72
CA SER A 403 -11.87 22.21 -3.48
C SER A 403 -10.64 21.47 -2.98
N GLY A 404 -9.47 22.07 -3.17
CA GLY A 404 -8.21 21.53 -2.70
C GLY A 404 -7.29 22.64 -2.22
N ASP A 405 -6.44 22.30 -1.26
CA ASP A 405 -5.36 23.16 -0.79
C ASP A 405 -4.25 23.28 -1.85
N TYR A 406 -4.08 22.21 -2.64
CA TYR A 406 -3.04 22.10 -3.64
C TYR A 406 -3.56 21.47 -4.94
N LYS A 407 -2.87 21.75 -6.04
CA LYS A 407 -3.09 21.15 -7.35
C LYS A 407 -1.79 20.50 -7.82
N PHE A 408 -1.79 19.19 -8.01
CA PHE A 408 -0.60 18.47 -8.48
C PHE A 408 -0.97 17.42 -9.53
N TYR A 409 -0.13 17.30 -10.54
CA TYR A 409 -0.11 16.16 -11.43
C TYR A 409 0.58 14.99 -10.71
N ILE A 410 -0.22 14.12 -10.09
CA ILE A 410 0.30 12.97 -9.32
C ILE A 410 0.73 11.85 -10.28
N PHE A 411 -0.06 11.60 -11.33
CA PHE A 411 0.18 10.57 -12.33
C PHE A 411 0.07 11.16 -13.73
N PRO A 412 1.18 11.33 -14.46
CA PRO A 412 1.13 11.67 -15.88
C PRO A 412 0.47 10.50 -16.64
N LYS A 413 -0.82 10.67 -17.01
CA LYS A 413 -1.63 9.65 -17.70
C LYS A 413 -2.27 10.24 -18.96
N ASP A 414 -2.43 9.38 -19.96
CA ASP A 414 -2.96 9.67 -21.31
C ASP A 414 -4.37 10.27 -21.39
N LYS A 415 -5.16 10.21 -20.31
CA LYS A 415 -6.58 10.58 -20.32
C LYS A 415 -6.94 11.70 -19.34
N GLU A 416 -6.04 12.06 -18.44
CA GLU A 416 -6.29 13.06 -17.40
C GLU A 416 -5.18 14.12 -17.45
N TYR A 417 -5.36 15.13 -18.33
CA TYR A 417 -4.48 16.31 -18.43
C TYR A 417 -4.82 17.38 -17.39
N GLN A 418 -5.52 17.00 -16.31
CA GLN A 418 -5.92 17.92 -15.25
C GLN A 418 -5.21 17.52 -13.95
N PRO A 419 -4.70 18.50 -13.18
CA PRO A 419 -4.06 18.20 -11.91
C PRO A 419 -5.10 17.71 -10.91
N TYR A 420 -4.69 16.80 -10.02
CA TYR A 420 -5.52 16.39 -8.90
C TYR A 420 -5.57 17.52 -7.87
N LEU A 421 -6.76 17.77 -7.34
CA LEU A 421 -6.94 18.52 -6.11
C LEU A 421 -6.47 17.65 -4.93
N LEU A 422 -5.67 18.24 -4.05
CA LEU A 422 -5.28 17.62 -2.79
C LEU A 422 -5.80 18.45 -1.63
N LYS A 423 -6.34 17.78 -0.62
CA LYS A 423 -6.90 18.39 0.59
C LYS A 423 -6.42 17.61 1.81
N SER A 424 -6.05 18.33 2.86
CA SER A 424 -5.74 17.73 4.17
C SER A 424 -6.99 17.11 4.79
N ILE A 425 -6.85 15.96 5.47
CA ILE A 425 -7.98 15.25 6.07
C ILE A 425 -8.75 16.12 7.09
N ASP A 426 -8.06 17.01 7.80
CA ASP A 426 -8.64 17.86 8.85
C ASP A 426 -9.56 18.95 8.29
N LYS A 427 -9.39 19.30 7.01
CA LYS A 427 -10.19 20.33 6.34
C LYS A 427 -11.48 19.79 5.72
N PHE A 428 -11.68 18.48 5.73
CA PHE A 428 -12.97 17.90 5.34
C PHE A 428 -13.99 18.16 6.44
N LYS A 429 -15.12 18.77 6.07
CA LYS A 429 -16.22 19.01 7.01
C LYS A 429 -17.09 17.77 7.07
N ASP A 430 -17.56 17.42 8.27
CA ASP A 430 -18.37 16.21 8.48
C ASP A 430 -19.72 16.27 7.73
N ASN A 431 -20.17 17.48 7.36
CA ASN A 431 -21.42 17.76 6.65
C ASN A 431 -21.24 17.92 5.13
N GLU A 432 -20.01 17.90 4.60
CA GLU A 432 -19.74 17.98 3.16
C GLU A 432 -20.09 16.63 2.51
N LYS A 433 -21.35 16.51 2.08
CA LYS A 433 -21.80 15.41 1.22
C LYS A 433 -21.18 15.58 -0.17
N ASP A 434 -20.85 14.45 -0.80
CA ASP A 434 -20.39 14.31 -2.19
C ASP A 434 -18.89 14.54 -2.45
N GLU A 435 -18.04 14.68 -1.42
CA GLU A 435 -16.58 14.58 -1.60
C GLU A 435 -16.10 13.15 -1.35
N LYS A 436 -15.41 12.57 -2.34
CA LYS A 436 -14.87 11.21 -2.24
C LYS A 436 -13.34 11.22 -2.27
N ILE A 437 -12.73 10.45 -1.38
CA ILE A 437 -11.29 10.23 -1.32
C ILE A 437 -10.95 8.95 -2.07
N LYS A 438 -9.89 9.00 -2.89
CA LYS A 438 -9.22 7.82 -3.45
C LYS A 438 -8.14 7.35 -2.48
N TYR A 439 -8.21 6.10 -2.07
CA TYR A 439 -7.27 5.49 -1.12
C TYR A 439 -7.07 4.01 -1.42
N ILE A 440 -6.04 3.39 -0.84
CA ILE A 440 -5.84 1.94 -0.90
C ILE A 440 -6.08 1.35 0.50
N PRO A 441 -7.11 0.53 0.71
CA PRO A 441 -7.41 -0.03 2.02
C PRO A 441 -6.40 -1.10 2.44
N ASN A 442 -6.32 -1.35 3.75
CA ASN A 442 -5.73 -2.58 4.23
C ASN A 442 -6.69 -3.73 3.92
N THR A 443 -6.15 -4.88 3.50
CA THR A 443 -7.00 -5.97 3.01
C THR A 443 -6.60 -7.33 3.58
N PHE A 444 -7.59 -8.20 3.82
CA PHE A 444 -7.35 -9.61 4.13
C PHE A 444 -8.00 -10.51 3.09
N ASP A 445 -7.34 -11.63 2.79
CA ASP A 445 -7.82 -12.67 1.89
C ASP A 445 -7.54 -14.03 2.52
N PHE A 446 -8.32 -15.04 2.15
CA PHE A 446 -8.12 -16.40 2.61
C PHE A 446 -8.52 -17.43 1.56
N GLU A 447 -7.89 -18.60 1.63
CA GLU A 447 -8.26 -19.77 0.83
C GLU A 447 -8.06 -21.06 1.63
N PHE A 448 -9.07 -21.92 1.64
CA PHE A 448 -8.98 -23.26 2.24
C PHE A 448 -8.74 -24.29 1.14
N LEU A 449 -7.57 -24.90 1.12
CA LEU A 449 -7.17 -25.90 0.14
C LEU A 449 -7.76 -27.27 0.50
N ASP A 450 -9.04 -27.46 0.25
CA ASP A 450 -9.69 -28.78 0.32
C ASP A 450 -9.18 -29.75 -0.75
N THR A 451 -8.77 -29.19 -1.89
CA THR A 451 -8.25 -29.89 -3.06
C THR A 451 -7.04 -29.15 -3.60
N SER A 452 -6.11 -29.88 -4.22
CA SER A 452 -4.92 -29.25 -4.81
C SER A 452 -5.28 -28.16 -5.83
N THR A 453 -6.35 -28.36 -6.60
CA THR A 453 -6.83 -27.45 -7.64
C THR A 453 -7.30 -26.10 -7.11
N ARG A 454 -7.70 -26.01 -5.84
CA ARG A 454 -8.22 -24.78 -5.21
C ARG A 454 -7.24 -23.61 -5.27
N ARG A 455 -5.93 -23.88 -5.32
CA ARG A 455 -4.88 -22.88 -5.55
C ARG A 455 -5.05 -22.08 -6.85
N ASN A 456 -5.83 -22.57 -7.81
CA ASN A 456 -6.09 -21.90 -9.08
C ASN A 456 -7.22 -20.87 -9.00
N ASP A 457 -8.05 -20.93 -7.94
CA ASP A 457 -9.07 -19.91 -7.66
C ASP A 457 -8.43 -18.61 -7.10
N ILE A 458 -7.14 -18.68 -6.75
CA ILE A 458 -6.32 -17.54 -6.34
C ILE A 458 -5.81 -16.83 -7.58
N TYR A 459 -6.72 -16.06 -8.17
CA TYR A 459 -6.45 -15.19 -9.30
C TYR A 459 -7.18 -13.87 -9.13
N TYR A 460 -6.42 -12.78 -9.12
CA TYR A 460 -6.96 -11.42 -9.07
C TYR A 460 -7.17 -10.92 -10.48
N GLU A 461 -8.34 -10.37 -10.75
CA GLU A 461 -8.61 -9.71 -12.01
C GLU A 461 -7.80 -8.41 -12.08
N GLU A 462 -7.20 -8.11 -13.23
CA GLU A 462 -6.47 -6.87 -13.46
C GLU A 462 -7.40 -5.66 -13.72
N SER A 463 -8.58 -5.67 -13.07
CA SER A 463 -9.61 -4.64 -13.10
C SER A 463 -9.54 -3.73 -11.87
N GLU A 464 -10.47 -2.78 -11.76
CA GLU A 464 -10.57 -1.87 -10.61
C GLU A 464 -10.71 -2.66 -9.30
N ASN A 465 -9.98 -2.21 -8.28
CA ASN A 465 -9.85 -2.85 -6.95
C ASN A 465 -9.17 -4.23 -6.95
N CYS A 466 -8.77 -4.78 -8.10
CA CYS A 466 -8.07 -6.07 -8.24
C CYS A 466 -8.62 -7.16 -7.30
N LYS A 467 -9.91 -7.44 -7.44
CA LYS A 467 -10.66 -8.47 -6.70
C LYS A 467 -10.41 -9.86 -7.30
N ARG A 468 -10.80 -10.93 -6.59
CA ARG A 468 -10.75 -12.29 -7.14
C ARG A 468 -11.68 -12.40 -8.35
N LYS A 469 -11.24 -13.16 -9.34
CA LYS A 469 -12.03 -13.42 -10.56
C LYS A 469 -13.12 -14.47 -10.37
N ALA A 470 -12.94 -15.41 -9.45
CA ALA A 470 -13.91 -16.48 -9.23
C ALA A 470 -15.22 -15.90 -8.68
N ASP A 471 -16.36 -16.20 -9.32
CA ASP A 471 -17.64 -15.49 -9.08
C ASP A 471 -18.09 -15.50 -7.61
N LEU A 472 -18.02 -16.64 -6.94
CA LEU A 472 -18.39 -16.74 -5.52
C LEU A 472 -17.44 -15.99 -4.58
N LYS A 473 -16.23 -15.67 -5.05
CA LYS A 473 -15.14 -15.07 -4.26
C LYS A 473 -14.85 -13.62 -4.65
N VAL A 474 -15.65 -13.01 -5.53
CA VAL A 474 -15.43 -11.64 -6.06
C VAL A 474 -15.33 -10.56 -4.99
N ASN A 475 -15.84 -10.81 -3.79
CA ASN A 475 -15.73 -9.89 -2.67
C ASN A 475 -14.29 -9.82 -2.11
N ARG A 476 -13.52 -10.90 -2.28
CA ARG A 476 -12.15 -11.03 -1.79
C ARG A 476 -11.16 -10.26 -2.70
N PRO A 477 -10.13 -9.60 -2.13
CA PRO A 477 -9.86 -9.51 -0.71
C PRO A 477 -10.75 -8.45 -0.03
N TYR A 478 -11.04 -8.66 1.25
CA TYR A 478 -11.89 -7.78 2.05
C TYR A 478 -11.10 -6.63 2.65
N ASN A 479 -11.68 -5.42 2.68
CA ASN A 479 -11.17 -4.30 3.47
C ASN A 479 -11.27 -4.65 4.96
N ILE A 480 -10.14 -4.65 5.68
CA ILE A 480 -10.07 -5.10 7.09
C ILE A 480 -10.89 -4.17 7.98
N GLU A 481 -10.66 -2.86 7.89
CA GLU A 481 -11.34 -1.83 8.69
C GLU A 481 -12.86 -1.89 8.57
N LYS A 482 -13.37 -2.23 7.38
CA LYS A 482 -14.82 -2.29 7.12
C LYS A 482 -15.45 -3.64 7.49
N HIS A 483 -14.77 -4.75 7.22
CA HIS A 483 -15.45 -6.06 7.18
C HIS A 483 -15.02 -7.03 8.28
N PHE A 484 -13.81 -6.92 8.84
CA PHE A 484 -13.29 -7.97 9.73
C PHE A 484 -14.08 -8.07 11.05
N ASN A 485 -14.57 -6.96 11.59
CA ASN A 485 -15.47 -6.96 12.75
C ASN A 485 -16.78 -7.75 12.49
N THR A 486 -17.31 -7.72 11.26
CA THR A 486 -18.48 -8.52 10.89
C THR A 486 -18.15 -10.02 10.85
N PHE A 487 -16.93 -10.39 10.43
CA PHE A 487 -16.44 -11.77 10.55
C PHE A 487 -16.37 -12.20 12.03
N GLU A 488 -15.84 -11.37 12.92
CA GLU A 488 -15.81 -11.69 14.36
C GLU A 488 -17.22 -11.88 14.94
N LYS A 489 -18.16 -10.98 14.61
CA LYS A 489 -19.57 -11.10 15.04
C LYS A 489 -20.24 -12.37 14.52
N PHE A 490 -19.91 -12.83 13.32
CA PHE A 490 -20.43 -14.10 12.79
C PHE A 490 -20.03 -15.27 13.70
N LYS A 491 -18.74 -15.35 14.08
CA LYS A 491 -18.27 -16.38 15.01
C LYS A 491 -19.01 -16.29 16.34
N GLU A 492 -19.09 -15.11 16.94
CA GLU A 492 -19.75 -14.93 18.23
C GLU A 492 -21.24 -15.33 18.20
N ALA A 493 -21.92 -15.05 17.08
CA ALA A 493 -23.32 -15.41 16.88
C ALA A 493 -23.56 -16.93 16.81
N PHE A 494 -22.58 -17.72 16.33
CA PHE A 494 -22.80 -19.12 15.98
C PHE A 494 -21.87 -20.14 16.65
N LYS A 495 -20.89 -19.74 17.47
CA LYS A 495 -19.95 -20.64 18.18
C LYS A 495 -20.64 -21.64 19.13
N GLU A 496 -21.75 -21.26 19.75
CA GLU A 496 -22.45 -22.07 20.77
C GLU A 496 -23.54 -22.96 20.16
N GLY A 497 -23.12 -24.01 19.44
CA GLY A 497 -23.79 -25.32 19.31
C GLY A 497 -25.24 -25.44 18.82
N SER A 498 -25.93 -24.37 18.41
CA SER A 498 -27.39 -24.43 18.16
C SER A 498 -27.83 -24.31 16.70
N SER A 499 -26.90 -24.21 15.74
CA SER A 499 -27.27 -23.79 14.38
C SER A 499 -26.61 -24.50 13.20
N SER A 500 -25.76 -25.54 13.36
CA SER A 500 -25.10 -26.15 12.18
C SER A 500 -26.09 -26.55 11.08
N SER A 501 -27.20 -27.22 11.40
CA SER A 501 -28.24 -27.55 10.41
C SER A 501 -28.96 -26.30 9.85
N LYS A 502 -29.20 -25.27 10.67
CA LYS A 502 -29.80 -24.00 10.24
C LYS A 502 -28.87 -23.24 9.30
N LEU A 503 -27.57 -23.21 9.60
CA LEU A 503 -26.51 -22.62 8.78
C LEU A 503 -26.35 -23.38 7.47
N HIS A 504 -26.37 -24.71 7.49
CA HIS A 504 -26.35 -25.50 6.25
C HIS A 504 -27.60 -25.28 5.39
N ASN A 505 -28.77 -25.08 6.01
CA ASN A 505 -29.97 -24.77 5.25
C ASN A 505 -29.88 -23.39 4.57
N ILE A 506 -29.47 -22.35 5.31
CA ILE A 506 -29.35 -21.01 4.73
C ILE A 506 -28.21 -20.94 3.71
N ILE A 507 -27.09 -21.64 3.94
CA ILE A 507 -25.95 -21.63 3.01
C ILE A 507 -26.34 -22.25 1.67
N ASN A 508 -27.12 -23.34 1.67
CA ASN A 508 -27.55 -23.98 0.43
C ASN A 508 -28.43 -23.04 -0.41
N ILE A 509 -29.38 -22.35 0.23
CA ILE A 509 -30.20 -21.32 -0.42
C ILE A 509 -29.32 -20.18 -0.95
N PHE A 510 -28.33 -19.75 -0.16
CA PHE A 510 -27.43 -18.67 -0.53
C PHE A 510 -26.51 -19.04 -1.70
N TYR A 511 -25.98 -20.27 -1.76
CA TYR A 511 -25.22 -20.75 -2.91
C TYR A 511 -26.08 -20.77 -4.18
N GLU A 512 -27.32 -21.24 -4.07
CA GLU A 512 -28.26 -21.26 -5.20
C GLU A 512 -28.50 -19.84 -5.74
N LYS A 513 -28.78 -18.87 -4.85
CA LYS A 513 -29.06 -17.48 -5.26
C LYS A 513 -27.82 -16.69 -5.66
N ALA A 514 -26.65 -16.99 -5.08
CA ALA A 514 -25.39 -16.35 -5.43
C ALA A 514 -24.88 -16.79 -6.81
N SER A 515 -25.12 -18.06 -7.19
CA SER A 515 -24.68 -18.64 -8.45
C SER A 515 -25.61 -18.36 -9.63
N ALA A 516 -26.82 -17.85 -9.37
CA ALA A 516 -27.76 -17.48 -10.42
C ALA A 516 -27.23 -16.27 -11.23
N GLU A 517 -27.42 -16.29 -12.55
CA GLU A 517 -27.01 -15.18 -13.42
C GLU A 517 -27.86 -13.92 -13.16
N GLU A 518 -29.16 -14.09 -12.93
CA GLU A 518 -30.13 -13.00 -12.73
C GLU A 518 -29.92 -12.28 -11.39
N GLU A 519 -30.01 -10.95 -11.39
CA GLU A 519 -30.02 -10.15 -10.16
C GLU A 519 -31.22 -10.50 -9.26
N LEU A 520 -31.11 -10.20 -7.97
CA LEU A 520 -32.19 -10.51 -7.02
C LEU A 520 -33.40 -9.60 -7.28
N ASP A 521 -34.48 -10.18 -7.81
CA ASP A 521 -35.78 -9.52 -7.92
C ASP A 521 -36.42 -9.28 -6.55
N ASP A 522 -37.43 -8.41 -6.50
CA ASP A 522 -38.12 -8.03 -5.26
C ASP A 522 -38.80 -9.21 -4.56
N GLY A 523 -39.32 -10.18 -5.32
CA GLY A 523 -39.90 -11.41 -4.78
C GLY A 523 -38.84 -12.28 -4.11
N THR A 524 -37.69 -12.44 -4.76
CA THR A 524 -36.53 -13.16 -4.20
C THR A 524 -36.01 -12.48 -2.94
N LYS A 525 -35.91 -11.15 -2.91
CA LYS A 525 -35.49 -10.40 -1.71
C LYS A 525 -36.45 -10.60 -0.54
N LYS A 526 -37.76 -10.56 -0.77
CA LYS A 526 -38.79 -10.85 0.25
C LYS A 526 -38.67 -12.26 0.80
N PHE A 527 -38.47 -13.23 -0.09
CA PHE A 527 -38.25 -14.62 0.30
C PHE A 527 -37.01 -14.75 1.18
N LEU A 528 -35.87 -14.19 0.76
CA LEU A 528 -34.61 -14.23 1.51
C LEU A 528 -34.73 -13.55 2.88
N ALA A 529 -35.42 -12.41 2.96
CA ALA A 529 -35.69 -11.76 4.24
C ALA A 529 -36.45 -12.66 5.21
N SER A 530 -37.48 -13.38 4.72
CA SER A 530 -38.21 -14.37 5.52
C SER A 530 -37.33 -15.54 5.94
N VAL A 531 -36.49 -16.07 5.03
CA VAL A 531 -35.54 -17.16 5.33
C VAL A 531 -34.55 -16.73 6.42
N ILE A 532 -33.98 -15.53 6.32
CA ILE A 532 -33.04 -14.98 7.30
C ILE A 532 -33.69 -14.89 8.69
N ILE A 533 -34.87 -14.27 8.79
CA ILE A 533 -35.57 -14.11 10.07
C ILE A 533 -35.94 -15.47 10.68
N ASN A 534 -36.54 -16.35 9.89
CA ASN A 534 -37.04 -17.63 10.40
C ASN A 534 -35.93 -18.63 10.72
N THR A 535 -34.81 -18.59 9.98
CA THR A 535 -33.71 -19.54 10.16
C THR A 535 -32.73 -19.08 11.23
N LEU A 536 -32.36 -17.80 11.23
CA LEU A 536 -31.40 -17.26 12.19
C LEU A 536 -32.04 -16.84 13.51
N GLU A 537 -33.36 -16.61 13.52
CA GLU A 537 -34.16 -16.28 14.72
C GLU A 537 -33.54 -15.14 15.56
N PRO A 538 -33.27 -13.96 14.97
CA PRO A 538 -32.57 -12.86 15.67
C PRO A 538 -33.26 -12.37 16.94
N GLU A 539 -34.57 -12.59 17.09
CA GLU A 539 -35.30 -12.27 18.32
C GLU A 539 -34.88 -13.11 19.52
N LYS A 540 -34.29 -14.30 19.29
CA LYS A 540 -33.85 -15.23 20.34
C LYS A 540 -32.41 -14.98 20.81
N SER A 541 -31.64 -14.18 20.07
CA SER A 541 -30.21 -13.96 20.36
C SER A 541 -29.75 -12.57 19.93
N GLU A 542 -29.35 -11.76 20.90
CA GLU A 542 -28.79 -10.43 20.64
C GLU A 542 -27.48 -10.52 19.83
N LYS A 543 -26.68 -11.57 20.02
CA LYS A 543 -25.47 -11.81 19.21
C LYS A 543 -25.81 -12.00 17.73
N VAL A 544 -26.87 -12.77 17.43
CA VAL A 544 -27.33 -12.98 16.05
C VAL A 544 -27.90 -11.68 15.47
N LYS A 545 -28.70 -10.95 16.25
CA LYS A 545 -29.28 -9.67 15.82
C LYS A 545 -28.20 -8.63 15.47
N THR A 546 -27.22 -8.45 16.36
CA THR A 546 -26.09 -7.52 16.14
C THR A 546 -25.21 -7.95 14.97
N PHE A 547 -25.04 -9.26 14.75
CA PHE A 547 -24.39 -9.79 13.54
C PHE A 547 -25.16 -9.40 12.27
N ILE A 548 -26.48 -9.65 12.20
CA ILE A 548 -27.26 -9.35 10.99
C ILE A 548 -27.25 -7.84 10.69
N GLN A 549 -27.40 -6.99 11.72
CA GLN A 549 -27.26 -5.53 11.59
C GLN A 549 -25.91 -5.13 10.98
N SER A 550 -24.82 -5.74 11.45
CA SER A 550 -23.45 -5.49 10.97
C SER A 550 -23.20 -6.05 9.56
N TRP A 551 -23.81 -7.18 9.22
CA TRP A 551 -23.64 -7.82 7.92
C TRP A 551 -24.36 -7.04 6.82
N LEU A 552 -25.57 -6.55 7.09
CA LEU A 552 -26.42 -5.87 6.13
C LEU A 552 -26.34 -4.33 6.22
N ASP A 553 -25.40 -3.78 6.98
CA ASP A 553 -25.12 -2.34 7.13
C ASP A 553 -26.31 -1.48 7.63
N PHE A 554 -27.10 -1.99 8.57
CA PHE A 554 -28.14 -1.22 9.26
C PHE A 554 -27.81 -1.04 10.75
N GLU A 555 -26.81 -0.20 11.03
CA GLU A 555 -26.49 0.24 12.41
C GLU A 555 -27.71 0.94 13.05
N ASP A 556 -28.02 0.57 14.30
CA ASP A 556 -29.00 1.22 15.19
C ASP A 556 -30.48 1.27 14.73
N LYS A 557 -30.85 0.48 13.72
CA LYS A 557 -32.26 0.32 13.30
C LYS A 557 -32.90 -0.97 13.80
N ASN A 558 -34.22 -0.94 13.95
CA ASN A 558 -35.01 -2.10 14.35
C ASN A 558 -34.99 -3.13 13.22
N LEU A 559 -34.45 -4.31 13.48
CA LEU A 559 -34.39 -5.42 12.54
C LEU A 559 -35.80 -5.82 12.09
N THR A 560 -36.23 -5.27 10.96
CA THR A 560 -37.54 -5.52 10.35
C THR A 560 -37.37 -6.22 9.02
N HIS A 561 -38.41 -6.96 8.61
CA HIS A 561 -38.44 -7.64 7.33
C HIS A 561 -38.13 -6.70 6.16
N GLN A 562 -38.70 -5.49 6.17
CA GLN A 562 -38.48 -4.47 5.14
C GLN A 562 -37.03 -3.95 5.08
N GLU A 563 -36.34 -3.86 6.22
CA GLU A 563 -34.94 -3.41 6.24
C GLU A 563 -34.00 -4.47 5.67
N ILE A 564 -34.26 -5.74 5.98
CA ILE A 564 -33.50 -6.86 5.40
C ILE A 564 -33.76 -6.94 3.89
N GLU A 565 -35.01 -6.85 3.45
CA GLU A 565 -35.39 -6.85 2.02
C GLU A 565 -34.65 -5.76 1.24
N LYS A 566 -34.53 -4.54 1.80
CA LYS A 566 -33.84 -3.42 1.14
C LYS A 566 -32.32 -3.57 1.10
N SER A 567 -31.74 -4.27 2.07
CA SER A 567 -30.30 -4.32 2.28
C SER A 567 -29.64 -5.58 1.70
N ILE A 568 -30.42 -6.65 1.51
CA ILE A 568 -29.89 -7.91 0.97
C ILE A 568 -29.52 -7.75 -0.52
N SER A 569 -28.31 -8.19 -0.84
CA SER A 569 -27.76 -8.18 -2.20
C SER A 569 -26.92 -9.44 -2.43
N LYS A 570 -26.58 -9.75 -3.69
CA LYS A 570 -25.67 -10.87 -4.00
C LYS A 570 -24.31 -10.69 -3.31
N GLU A 571 -23.79 -9.47 -3.23
CA GLU A 571 -22.55 -9.16 -2.52
C GLU A 571 -22.64 -9.57 -1.04
N LYS A 572 -23.75 -9.23 -0.37
CA LYS A 572 -23.99 -9.61 1.03
C LYS A 572 -24.14 -11.13 1.19
N ILE A 573 -24.86 -11.80 0.29
CA ILE A 573 -24.98 -13.26 0.29
C ILE A 573 -23.60 -13.92 0.16
N LYS A 574 -22.79 -13.50 -0.82
CA LYS A 574 -21.42 -13.99 -1.02
C LYS A 574 -20.54 -13.74 0.21
N MET A 575 -20.71 -12.60 0.90
CA MET A 575 -20.02 -12.34 2.16
C MET A 575 -20.42 -13.28 3.29
N PHE A 576 -21.71 -13.63 3.40
CA PHE A 576 -22.16 -14.64 4.36
C PHE A 576 -21.52 -16.00 4.06
N ILE A 577 -21.45 -16.36 2.77
CA ILE A 577 -20.77 -17.57 2.34
C ILE A 577 -19.30 -17.56 2.77
N ASP A 578 -18.59 -16.46 2.53
CA ASP A 578 -17.19 -16.32 2.90
C ASP A 578 -16.98 -16.40 4.42
N MET A 579 -17.84 -15.80 5.24
CA MET A 579 -17.78 -15.92 6.70
C MET A 579 -18.00 -17.37 7.16
N PHE A 580 -18.95 -18.07 6.56
CA PHE A 580 -19.18 -19.49 6.81
C PHE A 580 -17.95 -20.32 6.39
N GLU A 581 -17.37 -20.09 5.22
CA GLU A 581 -16.17 -20.81 4.79
C GLU A 581 -14.99 -20.57 5.71
N PHE A 582 -14.78 -19.32 6.14
CA PHE A 582 -13.70 -18.96 7.05
C PHE A 582 -13.84 -19.64 8.42
N TRP A 583 -14.99 -19.52 9.07
CA TRP A 583 -15.16 -20.02 10.43
C TRP A 583 -15.51 -21.50 10.54
N HIS A 584 -16.43 -21.98 9.69
CA HIS A 584 -16.92 -23.36 9.76
C HIS A 584 -15.99 -24.33 9.01
N LYS A 585 -15.66 -24.04 7.75
CA LYS A 585 -14.84 -24.98 6.94
C LYS A 585 -13.35 -24.89 7.30
N ALA A 586 -12.78 -23.69 7.32
CA ALA A 586 -11.34 -23.52 7.46
C ALA A 586 -10.86 -23.63 8.92
N LEU A 587 -11.56 -22.96 9.86
CA LEU A 587 -11.16 -22.95 11.27
C LEU A 587 -11.88 -23.97 12.15
N LYS A 588 -13.01 -24.52 11.71
CA LYS A 588 -13.84 -25.48 12.47
C LYS A 588 -14.26 -24.95 13.85
N GLU A 589 -14.53 -23.65 13.95
CA GLU A 589 -14.89 -22.98 15.20
C GLU A 589 -16.39 -22.67 15.34
N VAL A 590 -17.16 -22.88 14.28
CA VAL A 590 -18.62 -22.66 14.18
C VAL A 590 -19.28 -23.90 13.60
#